data_AF-A0A383AWU0-F1
#
_entry.id   AF-A0A383AWU0-F1
#
_cell.length_a   1.000
_cell.length_b   1.000
_cell.length_c   1.000
_cell.angle_alpha   90.00
_cell.angle_beta   90.00
_cell.angle_gamma   90.00
#
_symmetry.space_group_name_H-M   'P 1'
#
loop_
_entity.id
_entity.type
_entity.pdbx_description
1 polymer ?
#
loop_
_entity_poly.entity_id
_entity_poly.type
_entity_poly.pdbx_seq_one_letter_code
_entity_poly.pdbx_strand_id
1 'polypeptide(L)'
;MEIMRAPLGQTRALRQMTAYGILGAYIPQFGRVIGQMQHDLFHVYTVDAHLLFVVRNLRRLELPEHEIELPQASRMMRNLFKRHRLFLAALFHDISKGQGGDHSELGEAEAYRFCKRHDLSDYDCHFVSWLVRNHLLMSWTAQREDISDPDVIDRFARLSGDQEHLDNLYLLTVADIRGTSPHVWNDWKGKLLSDLHAATSQALRRDQGVPIKQEARIIDLKRETLSTLKEWS
;
A
#
# COMPACT_ATOMS: atom_id res chain seq x y z
N MET A 1 -8.11 10.52 10.74
CA MET A 1 -7.18 9.40 10.97
C MET A 1 -7.80 8.23 11.73
N GLU A 2 -8.68 8.47 12.70
CA GLU A 2 -9.31 7.40 13.51
C GLU A 2 -9.94 6.27 12.70
N ILE A 3 -10.64 6.56 11.60
CA ILE A 3 -11.21 5.53 10.72
C ILE A 3 -10.11 4.57 10.22
N MET A 4 -8.96 5.08 9.77
CA MET A 4 -7.87 4.26 9.24
C MET A 4 -7.15 3.46 10.33
N ARG A 5 -7.12 3.98 11.56
CA ARG A 5 -6.50 3.33 12.73
C ARG A 5 -7.42 2.35 13.45
N ALA A 6 -8.73 2.51 13.31
CA ALA A 6 -9.74 1.71 13.99
C ALA A 6 -9.48 0.19 13.83
N PRO A 7 -9.88 -0.66 14.78
CA PRO A 7 -9.73 -2.11 14.64
C PRO A 7 -10.61 -2.68 13.51
N LEU A 8 -11.75 -2.05 13.22
CA LEU A 8 -12.83 -2.52 12.33
C LEU A 8 -13.55 -1.34 11.67
N GLY A 9 -14.29 -1.61 10.58
CA GLY A 9 -15.27 -0.67 10.02
C GLY A 9 -14.77 0.26 8.92
N GLN A 10 -13.50 0.21 8.55
CA GLN A 10 -12.86 1.05 7.51
C GLN A 10 -13.67 1.04 6.22
N THR A 11 -13.90 -0.15 5.66
CA THR A 11 -14.61 -0.32 4.38
C THR A 11 -16.02 0.24 4.44
N ARG A 12 -16.73 0.02 5.55
CA ARG A 12 -18.10 0.53 5.71
C ARG A 12 -18.10 2.06 5.79
N ALA A 13 -17.23 2.63 6.61
CA ALA A 13 -17.12 4.07 6.80
C ALA A 13 -16.75 4.76 5.47
N LEU A 14 -15.72 4.28 4.76
CA LEU A 14 -15.30 4.88 3.49
C LEU A 14 -16.39 4.79 2.43
N ARG A 15 -17.09 3.65 2.30
CA ARG A 15 -18.22 3.52 1.36
C ARG A 15 -19.37 4.48 1.69
N GLN A 16 -19.71 4.64 2.96
CA GLN A 16 -20.73 5.60 3.39
C GLN A 16 -20.29 7.03 3.11
N MET A 17 -19.04 7.38 3.45
CA MET A 17 -18.48 8.70 3.15
C MET A 17 -18.50 8.99 1.65
N THR A 18 -18.18 8.02 0.79
CA THR A 18 -18.30 8.18 -0.67
C THR A 18 -19.76 8.38 -1.09
N ALA A 19 -20.69 7.54 -0.62
CA ALA A 19 -22.10 7.61 -0.99
C ALA A 19 -22.76 8.95 -0.61
N TYR A 20 -22.33 9.56 0.50
CA TYR A 20 -22.81 10.87 0.95
C TYR A 20 -21.95 12.05 0.47
N GLY A 21 -20.98 11.83 -0.43
CA GLY A 21 -20.08 12.87 -0.96
C GLY A 21 -19.03 13.39 0.03
N ILE A 22 -19.03 12.92 1.28
CA ILE A 22 -18.11 13.31 2.34
C ILE A 22 -16.66 12.98 1.97
N LEU A 23 -16.40 11.80 1.40
CA LEU A 23 -15.02 11.38 1.10
C LEU A 23 -14.39 12.26 0.02
N GLY A 24 -15.15 12.61 -1.02
CA GLY A 24 -14.69 13.52 -2.08
C GLY A 24 -14.52 14.96 -1.60
N ALA A 25 -15.36 15.43 -0.68
CA ALA A 25 -15.20 16.74 -0.05
C ALA A 25 -13.97 16.81 0.87
N TYR A 26 -13.71 15.72 1.60
CA TYR A 26 -12.58 15.61 2.53
C TYR A 26 -11.24 15.36 1.82
N ILE A 27 -11.24 14.57 0.75
CA ILE A 27 -10.09 14.29 -0.11
C ILE A 27 -10.46 14.75 -1.53
N PRO A 28 -10.22 16.02 -1.90
CA PRO A 28 -10.60 16.56 -3.20
C PRO A 28 -10.09 15.74 -4.40
N GLN A 29 -8.91 15.12 -4.26
CA GLN A 29 -8.31 14.23 -5.24
C GLN A 29 -9.17 12.98 -5.47
N PHE A 30 -9.71 12.40 -4.40
CA PHE A 30 -10.69 11.31 -4.49
C PHE A 30 -11.94 11.80 -5.24
N GLY A 31 -12.41 13.02 -4.92
CA GLY A 31 -13.55 13.64 -5.60
C GLY A 31 -13.40 13.76 -7.11
N ARG A 32 -12.16 13.99 -7.62
CA ARG A 32 -11.88 14.09 -9.06
C ARG A 32 -11.96 12.76 -9.80
N VAL A 33 -11.73 11.64 -9.11
CA VAL A 33 -11.70 10.30 -9.73
C VAL A 33 -13.02 9.54 -9.58
N ILE A 34 -14.04 10.15 -8.96
CA ILE A 34 -15.38 9.56 -8.84
C ILE A 34 -15.98 9.37 -10.24
N GLY A 35 -16.39 8.15 -10.55
CA GLY A 35 -17.01 7.83 -11.83
C GLY A 35 -16.05 7.77 -13.02
N GLN A 36 -14.75 7.98 -12.79
CA GLN A 36 -13.74 7.97 -13.84
C GLN A 36 -13.41 6.52 -14.22
N MET A 37 -13.69 6.13 -15.46
CA MET A 37 -13.26 4.83 -15.97
C MET A 37 -11.75 4.77 -16.18
N GLN A 38 -11.17 3.61 -15.88
CA GLN A 38 -9.79 3.31 -16.23
C GLN A 38 -9.74 2.85 -17.69
N HIS A 39 -9.05 3.59 -18.55
CA HIS A 39 -8.96 3.28 -19.98
C HIS A 39 -7.89 2.21 -20.28
N ASP A 40 -7.99 1.05 -19.64
CA ASP A 40 -7.19 -0.12 -19.98
C ASP A 40 -8.03 -1.40 -20.07
N LEU A 41 -7.43 -2.46 -20.60
CA LEU A 41 -8.12 -3.71 -20.94
C LEU A 41 -8.50 -4.58 -19.73
N PHE A 42 -8.06 -4.22 -18.52
CA PHE A 42 -8.16 -5.09 -17.36
C PHE A 42 -9.12 -4.55 -16.30
N HIS A 43 -9.29 -3.24 -16.21
CA HIS A 43 -10.15 -2.61 -15.21
C HIS A 43 -11.62 -2.59 -15.63
N VAL A 44 -12.45 -3.20 -14.79
CA VAL A 44 -13.92 -3.20 -14.96
C VAL A 44 -14.61 -2.20 -14.03
N TYR A 45 -13.84 -1.50 -13.19
CA TYR A 45 -14.33 -0.56 -12.20
C TYR A 45 -13.84 0.87 -12.49
N THR A 46 -14.64 1.86 -12.09
CA THR A 46 -14.17 3.24 -12.00
C THR A 46 -13.03 3.32 -10.97
N VAL A 47 -12.16 4.32 -11.10
CA VAL A 47 -11.00 4.52 -10.22
C VAL A 47 -11.45 4.55 -8.75
N ASP A 48 -12.47 5.33 -8.41
CA ASP A 48 -12.99 5.41 -7.03
C ASP A 48 -13.49 4.06 -6.48
N ALA A 49 -14.22 3.29 -7.29
CA ALA A 49 -14.70 1.97 -6.90
C ALA A 49 -13.52 0.99 -6.72
N HIS A 50 -12.54 1.05 -7.62
CA HIS A 50 -11.32 0.27 -7.53
C HIS A 50 -10.54 0.57 -6.24
N LEU A 51 -10.28 1.84 -5.91
CA LEU A 51 -9.60 2.24 -4.66
C LEU A 51 -10.29 1.64 -3.42
N LEU A 52 -11.63 1.69 -3.37
CA LEU A 52 -12.40 1.10 -2.27
C LEU A 52 -12.34 -0.44 -2.26
N PHE A 53 -12.21 -1.09 -3.41
CA PHE A 53 -11.98 -2.53 -3.49
C PHE A 53 -10.60 -2.94 -3.00
N VAL A 54 -9.55 -2.17 -3.31
CA VAL A 54 -8.20 -2.42 -2.78
C VAL A 54 -8.20 -2.33 -1.25
N VAL A 55 -8.81 -1.28 -0.69
CA VAL A 55 -8.98 -1.16 0.77
C VAL A 55 -9.78 -2.33 1.36
N ARG A 56 -10.86 -2.76 0.70
CA ARG A 56 -11.63 -3.94 1.13
C ARG A 56 -10.77 -5.21 1.11
N ASN A 57 -9.97 -5.41 0.07
CA ASN A 57 -9.13 -6.59 -0.07
C ASN A 57 -8.06 -6.65 1.02
N LEU A 58 -7.41 -5.52 1.33
CA LEU A 58 -6.51 -5.42 2.49
C LEU A 58 -7.24 -5.76 3.79
N ARG A 59 -8.45 -5.23 3.98
CA ARG A 59 -9.22 -5.53 5.19
C ARG A 59 -9.57 -7.01 5.32
N ARG A 60 -9.84 -7.71 4.21
CA ARG A 60 -10.09 -9.16 4.22
C ARG A 60 -8.87 -9.96 4.68
N LEU A 61 -7.65 -9.51 4.41
CA LEU A 61 -6.43 -10.18 4.89
C LEU A 61 -6.34 -10.21 6.41
N GLU A 62 -7.00 -9.29 7.11
CA GLU A 62 -7.02 -9.20 8.58
C GLU A 62 -8.06 -10.12 9.23
N LEU A 63 -8.99 -10.64 8.45
CA LEU A 63 -10.15 -11.38 8.92
C LEU A 63 -9.87 -12.89 8.86
N PRO A 64 -9.92 -13.62 9.99
CA PRO A 64 -9.62 -15.06 10.02
C PRO A 64 -10.45 -15.89 9.04
N GLU A 65 -11.72 -15.51 8.81
CA GLU A 65 -12.63 -16.19 7.89
C GLU A 65 -12.19 -16.15 6.42
N HIS A 66 -11.26 -15.24 6.06
CA HIS A 66 -10.71 -15.10 4.71
C HIS A 66 -9.27 -15.60 4.59
N GLU A 67 -8.65 -16.11 5.68
CA GLU A 67 -7.24 -16.51 5.68
C GLU A 67 -6.95 -17.63 4.66
N ILE A 68 -7.91 -18.54 4.45
CA ILE A 68 -7.77 -19.66 3.51
C ILE A 68 -7.51 -19.17 2.08
N GLU A 69 -7.98 -17.97 1.72
CA GLU A 69 -7.80 -17.41 0.37
C GLU A 69 -6.34 -17.05 0.12
N LEU A 70 -5.63 -16.49 1.12
CA LEU A 70 -4.26 -16.00 0.99
C LEU A 70 -3.48 -16.15 2.32
N PRO A 71 -3.13 -17.38 2.75
CA PRO A 71 -2.62 -17.61 4.11
C PRO A 71 -1.35 -16.83 4.44
N GLN A 72 -0.42 -16.70 3.49
CA GLN A 72 0.81 -15.93 3.68
C GLN A 72 0.55 -14.43 3.84
N ALA A 73 -0.26 -13.84 2.97
CA ALA A 73 -0.59 -12.42 3.02
C ALA A 73 -1.40 -12.08 4.28
N SER A 74 -2.33 -12.94 4.69
CA SER A 74 -3.09 -12.78 5.94
C SER A 74 -2.20 -12.80 7.18
N ARG A 75 -1.24 -13.75 7.27
CA ARG A 75 -0.27 -13.76 8.36
C ARG A 75 0.58 -12.49 8.41
N MET A 76 1.06 -12.03 7.26
CA MET A 76 1.88 -10.81 7.15
C MET A 76 1.08 -9.58 7.57
N MET A 77 -0.15 -9.42 7.08
CA MET A 77 -1.02 -8.28 7.40
C MET A 77 -1.27 -8.16 8.92
N ARG A 78 -1.48 -9.28 9.62
CA ARG A 78 -1.70 -9.28 11.08
C ARG A 78 -0.49 -8.81 11.89
N ASN A 79 0.72 -8.98 11.37
CA ASN A 79 1.96 -8.60 12.04
C ASN A 79 2.47 -7.22 11.60
N LEU A 80 1.72 -6.52 10.75
CA LEU A 80 2.18 -5.30 10.12
C LEU A 80 2.19 -4.12 11.11
N PHE A 81 3.35 -3.47 11.23
CA PHE A 81 3.49 -2.28 12.06
C PHE A 81 2.73 -1.10 11.44
N LYS A 82 1.90 -0.42 12.25
CA LYS A 82 1.06 0.72 11.84
C LYS A 82 0.32 0.51 10.50
N ARG A 83 -0.50 -0.55 10.42
CA ARG A 83 -1.32 -0.90 9.25
C ARG A 83 -2.10 0.23 8.56
N HIS A 84 -2.43 1.31 9.28
CA HIS A 84 -3.08 2.47 8.71
C HIS A 84 -2.26 3.14 7.60
N ARG A 85 -0.92 3.00 7.61
CA ARG A 85 -0.05 3.47 6.53
C ARG A 85 -0.37 2.75 5.20
N LEU A 86 -0.56 1.43 5.24
CA LEU A 86 -0.94 0.62 4.08
C LEU A 86 -2.33 0.98 3.56
N PHE A 87 -3.29 1.21 4.46
CA PHE A 87 -4.63 1.66 4.07
C PHE A 87 -4.63 3.04 3.40
N LEU A 88 -3.79 3.96 3.88
CA LEU A 88 -3.59 5.26 3.24
C LEU A 88 -2.98 5.08 1.85
N ALA A 89 -1.92 4.28 1.72
CA ALA A 89 -1.32 4.00 0.42
C ALA A 89 -2.34 3.39 -0.56
N ALA A 90 -3.16 2.44 -0.12
CA ALA A 90 -4.22 1.85 -0.94
C ALA A 90 -5.26 2.87 -1.42
N LEU A 91 -5.64 3.83 -0.59
CA LEU A 91 -6.58 4.88 -0.97
C LEU A 91 -5.97 5.89 -1.96
N PHE A 92 -4.64 6.05 -1.95
CA PHE A 92 -3.93 7.07 -2.73
C PHE A 92 -3.20 6.54 -3.96
N HIS A 93 -2.96 5.23 -4.09
CA HIS A 93 -2.05 4.67 -5.11
C HIS A 93 -2.39 5.12 -6.54
N ASP A 94 -3.69 5.19 -6.84
CA ASP A 94 -4.24 5.55 -8.16
C ASP A 94 -5.01 6.88 -8.17
N ILE A 95 -4.98 7.65 -7.09
CA ILE A 95 -5.85 8.82 -6.89
C ILE A 95 -5.60 9.97 -7.88
N SER A 96 -4.47 9.91 -8.58
CA SER A 96 -4.05 10.91 -9.57
C SER A 96 -4.21 10.45 -11.01
N LYS A 97 -4.87 9.31 -11.27
CA LYS A 97 -5.13 8.82 -12.64
C LYS A 97 -5.89 9.86 -13.47
N GLY A 98 -5.45 10.06 -14.71
CA GLY A 98 -6.05 10.98 -15.67
C GLY A 98 -5.80 12.47 -15.43
N GLN A 99 -4.88 12.84 -14.53
CA GLN A 99 -4.52 14.25 -14.28
C GLN A 99 -3.36 14.77 -15.18
N GLY A 100 -2.90 13.95 -16.13
CA GLY A 100 -1.77 14.27 -17.02
C GLY A 100 -0.41 14.06 -16.35
N GLY A 101 0.51 13.33 -17.00
CA GLY A 101 1.79 12.93 -16.41
C GLY A 101 1.75 11.57 -15.70
N ASP A 102 2.80 11.25 -14.94
CA ASP A 102 2.88 10.00 -14.16
C ASP A 102 1.99 10.08 -12.91
N HIS A 103 0.90 9.31 -12.90
CA HIS A 103 -0.05 9.26 -11.80
C HIS A 103 0.60 8.81 -10.47
N SER A 104 1.67 8.01 -10.52
CA SER A 104 2.38 7.58 -9.32
C SER A 104 3.18 8.73 -8.69
N GLU A 105 3.81 9.59 -9.50
CA GLU A 105 4.51 10.80 -9.01
C GLU A 105 3.54 11.83 -8.44
N LEU A 106 2.44 12.07 -9.16
CA LEU A 106 1.40 12.96 -8.67
C LEU A 106 0.77 12.41 -7.38
N GLY A 107 0.44 11.12 -7.37
CA GLY A 107 -0.11 10.42 -6.20
C GLY A 107 0.81 10.51 -4.99
N GLU A 108 2.13 10.37 -5.17
CA GLU A 108 3.13 10.51 -4.11
C GLU A 108 3.01 11.88 -3.42
N ALA A 109 2.99 12.95 -4.21
CA ALA A 109 2.89 14.31 -3.69
C ALA A 109 1.56 14.53 -2.94
N GLU A 110 0.45 14.00 -3.46
CA GLU A 110 -0.86 14.11 -2.82
C GLU A 110 -0.93 13.34 -1.50
N ALA A 111 -0.39 12.12 -1.47
CA ALA A 111 -0.33 11.28 -0.28
C ALA A 111 0.55 11.91 0.81
N TYR A 112 1.72 12.45 0.44
CA TYR A 112 2.61 13.14 1.38
C TYR A 112 1.90 14.35 2.01
N ARG A 113 1.29 15.22 1.20
CA ARG A 113 0.55 16.40 1.70
C ARG A 113 -0.64 15.99 2.57
N PHE A 114 -1.34 14.92 2.23
CA PHE A 114 -2.43 14.41 3.07
C PHE A 114 -1.90 13.94 4.43
N CYS A 115 -0.84 13.15 4.46
CA CYS A 115 -0.24 12.66 5.71
C CYS A 115 0.25 13.81 6.59
N LYS A 116 0.92 14.82 6.00
CA LYS A 116 1.37 16.02 6.73
C LYS A 116 0.22 16.83 7.33
N ARG A 117 -0.89 17.01 6.60
CA ARG A 117 -2.10 17.68 7.13
C ARG A 117 -2.78 16.91 8.26
N HIS A 118 -2.45 15.64 8.43
CA HIS A 118 -2.97 14.77 9.48
C HIS A 118 -1.96 14.49 10.60
N ASP A 119 -0.92 15.32 10.69
CA ASP A 119 0.10 15.26 11.75
C ASP A 119 0.76 13.88 11.86
N LEU A 120 0.84 13.15 10.73
CA LEU A 120 1.69 11.97 10.67
C LEU A 120 3.16 12.40 10.77
N SER A 121 3.96 11.50 11.34
CA SER A 121 5.41 11.71 11.45
C SER A 121 6.05 11.84 10.06
N ASP A 122 7.23 12.46 9.97
CA ASP A 122 7.89 12.66 8.68
C ASP A 122 8.24 11.32 8.02
N TYR A 123 8.64 10.32 8.83
CA TYR A 123 8.84 8.95 8.33
C TYR A 123 7.53 8.38 7.77
N ASP A 124 6.42 8.49 8.48
CA ASP A 124 5.13 7.94 8.04
C ASP A 124 4.64 8.61 6.75
N CYS A 125 4.87 9.93 6.62
CA CYS A 125 4.55 10.66 5.39
C CYS A 125 5.36 10.15 4.19
N HIS A 126 6.67 9.99 4.36
CA HIS A 126 7.54 9.45 3.32
C HIS A 126 7.26 7.97 3.02
N PHE A 127 6.93 7.18 4.03
CA PHE A 127 6.62 5.77 3.88
C PHE A 127 5.36 5.56 3.04
N VAL A 128 4.28 6.29 3.36
CA VAL A 128 3.02 6.22 2.59
C VAL A 128 3.24 6.76 1.17
N SER A 129 3.95 7.88 1.03
CA SER A 129 4.20 8.46 -0.29
C SER A 129 5.07 7.54 -1.16
N TRP A 130 6.07 6.87 -0.59
CA TRP A 130 6.89 5.88 -1.27
C TRP A 130 6.08 4.69 -1.76
N LEU A 131 5.16 4.17 -0.95
CA LEU A 131 4.27 3.08 -1.36
C LEU A 131 3.40 3.48 -2.55
N VAL A 132 2.87 4.70 -2.53
CA VAL A 132 2.09 5.25 -3.66
C VAL A 132 2.96 5.41 -4.90
N ARG A 133 4.17 5.96 -4.76
CA ARG A 133 5.11 6.14 -5.88
C ARG A 133 5.49 4.81 -6.54
N ASN A 134 5.64 3.76 -5.75
CA ASN A 134 6.21 2.48 -6.18
C ASN A 134 5.16 1.36 -6.28
N HIS A 135 3.86 1.65 -6.25
CA HIS A 135 2.83 0.61 -6.19
C HIS A 135 2.86 -0.37 -7.39
N LEU A 136 3.37 0.06 -8.55
CA LEU A 136 3.55 -0.79 -9.74
C LEU A 136 4.88 -1.57 -9.76
N LEU A 137 5.83 -1.24 -8.88
CA LEU A 137 7.20 -1.77 -8.93
C LEU A 137 7.21 -3.30 -8.86
N MET A 138 6.46 -3.88 -7.91
CA MET A 138 6.44 -5.32 -7.71
C MET A 138 5.70 -6.07 -8.81
N SER A 139 4.53 -5.57 -9.23
CA SER A 139 3.75 -6.21 -10.30
C SER A 139 4.50 -6.17 -11.63
N TRP A 140 5.21 -5.07 -11.93
CA TRP A 140 6.03 -4.93 -13.12
C TRP A 140 7.23 -5.88 -13.09
N THR A 141 8.01 -5.89 -12.00
CA THR A 141 9.19 -6.75 -11.84
C THR A 141 8.82 -8.23 -11.97
N ALA A 142 7.79 -8.66 -11.24
CA ALA A 142 7.37 -10.06 -11.21
C ALA A 142 6.86 -10.59 -12.57
N GLN A 143 6.37 -9.71 -13.44
CA GLN A 143 5.77 -10.10 -14.73
C GLN A 143 6.67 -9.84 -15.93
N ARG A 144 7.72 -9.02 -15.79
CA ARG A 144 8.56 -8.57 -16.93
C ARG A 144 10.04 -8.86 -16.79
N GLU A 145 10.51 -9.23 -15.60
CA GLU A 145 11.89 -9.64 -15.37
C GLU A 145 11.98 -11.11 -14.97
N ASP A 146 13.17 -11.69 -15.11
CA ASP A 146 13.46 -13.02 -14.59
C ASP A 146 13.69 -12.95 -13.08
N ILE A 147 12.66 -13.27 -12.30
CA ILE A 147 12.73 -13.26 -10.83
C ILE A 147 13.58 -14.39 -10.23
N SER A 148 14.22 -15.23 -11.06
CA SER A 148 15.22 -16.19 -10.62
C SER A 148 16.66 -15.67 -10.75
N ASP A 149 16.86 -14.57 -11.49
CA ASP A 149 18.15 -13.90 -11.65
C ASP A 149 18.54 -13.14 -10.35
N PRO A 150 19.67 -13.48 -9.70
CA PRO A 150 20.15 -12.77 -8.52
C PRO A 150 20.31 -11.26 -8.72
N ASP A 151 20.68 -10.81 -9.92
CA ASP A 151 20.88 -9.38 -10.19
C ASP A 151 19.54 -8.62 -10.20
N VAL A 152 18.46 -9.25 -10.68
CA VAL A 152 17.09 -8.71 -10.61
C VAL A 152 16.66 -8.60 -9.14
N ILE A 153 16.86 -9.67 -8.36
CA ILE A 153 16.50 -9.72 -6.95
C ILE A 153 17.25 -8.66 -6.15
N ASP A 154 18.56 -8.51 -6.37
CA ASP A 154 19.39 -7.54 -5.65
C ASP A 154 19.04 -6.09 -6.03
N ARG A 155 18.71 -5.81 -7.30
CA ARG A 155 18.19 -4.49 -7.70
C ARG A 155 16.86 -4.21 -7.02
N PHE A 156 15.94 -5.16 -7.01
CA PHE A 156 14.64 -5.01 -6.38
C PHE A 156 14.75 -4.84 -4.86
N ALA A 157 15.68 -5.54 -4.21
CA ALA A 157 15.99 -5.38 -2.79
C ALA A 157 16.50 -3.98 -2.46
N ARG A 158 17.41 -3.42 -3.28
CA ARG A 158 17.88 -2.03 -3.14
C ARG A 158 16.75 -1.02 -3.30
N LEU A 159 15.86 -1.22 -4.28
CA LEU A 159 14.71 -0.34 -4.49
C LEU A 159 13.70 -0.42 -3.35
N SER A 160 13.41 -1.62 -2.86
CA SER A 160 12.51 -1.86 -1.72
C SER A 160 13.10 -1.36 -0.41
N GLY A 161 14.42 -1.32 -0.29
CA GLY A 161 15.15 -0.76 0.84
C GLY A 161 15.21 -1.67 2.06
N ASP A 162 14.06 -2.01 2.65
CA ASP A 162 13.97 -2.85 3.85
C ASP A 162 12.73 -3.77 3.87
N GLN A 163 12.65 -4.63 4.89
CA GLN A 163 11.57 -5.61 5.02
C GLN A 163 10.20 -4.94 5.24
N GLU A 164 10.15 -3.77 5.91
CA GLU A 164 8.90 -3.07 6.19
C GLU A 164 8.27 -2.56 4.89
N HIS A 165 9.07 -1.96 4.02
CA HIS A 165 8.64 -1.51 2.69
C HIS A 165 8.29 -2.68 1.78
N LEU A 166 9.09 -3.75 1.77
CA LEU A 166 8.83 -4.96 0.98
C LEU A 166 7.48 -5.62 1.35
N ASP A 167 7.21 -5.78 2.64
CA ASP A 167 5.96 -6.40 3.12
C ASP A 167 4.74 -5.56 2.75
N ASN A 168 4.82 -4.24 2.94
CA ASN A 168 3.73 -3.34 2.59
C ASN A 168 3.50 -3.27 1.07
N LEU A 169 4.56 -3.23 0.26
CA LEU A 169 4.46 -3.22 -1.19
C LEU A 169 3.85 -4.52 -1.71
N TYR A 170 4.23 -5.67 -1.15
CA TYR A 170 3.65 -6.96 -1.48
C TYR A 170 2.15 -7.00 -1.19
N LEU A 171 1.73 -6.60 0.01
CA LEU A 171 0.33 -6.61 0.39
C LEU A 171 -0.51 -5.63 -0.45
N LEU A 172 0.02 -4.44 -0.74
CA LEU A 172 -0.62 -3.47 -1.63
C LEU A 172 -0.81 -4.07 -3.03
N THR A 173 0.24 -4.66 -3.59
CA THR A 173 0.23 -5.28 -4.93
C THR A 173 -0.78 -6.41 -5.02
N VAL A 174 -0.83 -7.28 -4.01
CA VAL A 174 -1.81 -8.38 -3.95
C VAL A 174 -3.24 -7.84 -3.88
N ALA A 175 -3.48 -6.83 -3.06
CA ALA A 175 -4.81 -6.22 -2.90
C ALA A 175 -5.27 -5.47 -4.17
N ASP A 176 -4.33 -4.79 -4.84
CA ASP A 176 -4.53 -4.04 -6.08
C ASP A 176 -4.90 -4.96 -7.24
N ILE A 177 -4.10 -6.00 -7.50
CA ILE A 177 -4.37 -6.97 -8.57
C ILE A 177 -5.72 -7.68 -8.35
N ARG A 178 -6.08 -7.99 -7.10
CA ARG A 178 -7.41 -8.53 -6.75
C ARG A 178 -8.54 -7.49 -6.84
N GLY A 179 -8.20 -6.21 -6.86
CA GLY A 179 -9.11 -5.07 -7.00
C GLY A 179 -9.31 -4.59 -8.44
N THR A 180 -8.48 -5.03 -9.40
CA THR A 180 -8.58 -4.69 -10.82
C THR A 180 -9.81 -5.31 -11.50
N SER A 181 -9.90 -6.66 -11.49
CA SER A 181 -11.07 -7.40 -11.95
C SER A 181 -11.05 -8.86 -11.47
N PRO A 182 -12.18 -9.60 -11.52
CA PRO A 182 -12.25 -10.99 -11.09
C PRO A 182 -11.32 -11.96 -11.83
N HIS A 183 -10.88 -11.62 -13.04
CA HIS A 183 -10.09 -12.50 -13.91
C HIS A 183 -8.59 -12.21 -13.90
N VAL A 184 -8.16 -11.09 -13.31
CA VAL A 184 -6.74 -10.72 -13.33
C VAL A 184 -5.94 -11.56 -12.35
N TRP A 185 -6.47 -11.80 -11.14
CA TRP A 185 -5.80 -12.61 -10.13
C TRP A 185 -5.90 -14.11 -10.46
N ASN A 186 -4.78 -14.83 -10.36
CA ASN A 186 -4.71 -16.29 -10.46
C ASN A 186 -3.51 -16.84 -9.66
N ASP A 187 -3.49 -18.15 -9.45
CA ASP A 187 -2.46 -18.82 -8.63
C ASP A 187 -1.04 -18.60 -9.16
N TRP A 188 -0.87 -18.52 -10.48
CA TRP A 188 0.43 -18.26 -11.11
C TRP A 188 0.96 -16.86 -10.75
N LYS A 189 0.14 -15.80 -10.86
CA LYS A 189 0.54 -14.45 -10.42
C LYS A 189 0.81 -14.42 -8.91
N GLY A 190 -0.03 -15.10 -8.12
CA GLY A 190 0.21 -15.24 -6.68
C GLY A 190 1.56 -15.87 -6.37
N LYS A 191 1.94 -16.91 -7.13
CA LYS A 191 3.23 -17.58 -7.00
C LYS A 191 4.40 -16.66 -7.38
N LEU A 192 4.32 -15.95 -8.51
CA LEU A 192 5.38 -14.99 -8.93
C LEU A 192 5.64 -13.92 -7.86
N LEU A 193 4.57 -13.33 -7.31
CA LEU A 193 4.69 -12.30 -6.27
C LEU A 193 5.28 -12.87 -4.98
N SER A 194 4.84 -14.06 -4.57
CA SER A 194 5.33 -14.75 -3.38
C SER A 194 6.81 -15.12 -3.51
N ASP A 195 7.24 -15.58 -4.69
CA ASP A 195 8.63 -15.97 -4.96
C ASP A 195 9.55 -14.75 -4.99
N LEU A 196 9.15 -13.66 -5.67
CA LEU A 196 9.90 -12.41 -5.64
C LEU A 196 10.02 -11.86 -4.21
N HIS A 197 8.93 -11.87 -3.43
CA HIS A 197 8.96 -11.46 -2.02
C HIS A 197 9.95 -12.29 -1.21
N ALA A 198 9.87 -13.62 -1.32
CA ALA A 198 10.70 -14.53 -0.55
C ALA A 198 12.19 -14.40 -0.90
N ALA A 199 12.53 -14.30 -2.19
CA ALA A 199 13.88 -14.10 -2.67
C ALA A 199 14.45 -12.75 -2.20
N THR A 200 13.65 -11.69 -2.33
CA THR A 200 14.04 -10.33 -1.89
C THR A 200 14.25 -10.29 -0.37
N SER A 201 13.37 -10.92 0.42
CA SER A 201 13.52 -11.01 1.88
C SER A 201 14.80 -11.75 2.28
N GLN A 202 15.25 -12.74 1.50
CA GLN A 202 16.56 -13.37 1.71
C GLN A 202 17.72 -12.43 1.36
N ALA A 203 17.62 -11.69 0.25
CA ALA A 203 18.64 -10.70 -0.14
C ALA A 203 18.78 -9.57 0.88
N LEU A 204 17.66 -9.04 1.41
CA LEU A 204 17.67 -8.02 2.46
C LEU A 204 18.35 -8.50 3.75
N ARG A 205 18.22 -9.79 4.10
CA ARG A 205 18.95 -10.41 5.22
C ARG A 205 20.45 -10.57 4.98
N ARG A 206 20.90 -10.45 3.73
CA ARG A 206 22.31 -10.43 3.32
C ARG A 206 22.81 -9.00 3.08
N ASP A 207 22.13 -8.00 3.65
CA ASP A 207 22.45 -6.57 3.56
C ASP A 207 22.46 -5.99 2.14
N GLN A 208 21.67 -6.56 1.21
CA GLN A 208 21.48 -6.00 -0.14
C GLN A 208 20.48 -4.83 -0.17
N GLY A 209 19.84 -4.51 0.96
CA GLY A 209 18.91 -3.40 1.09
C GLY A 209 19.58 -2.08 1.44
N VAL A 210 18.96 -0.97 1.04
CA VAL A 210 19.35 0.37 1.48
C VAL A 210 18.17 0.98 2.25
N PRO A 211 18.23 1.05 3.60
CA PRO A 211 17.13 1.55 4.40
C PRO A 211 16.66 2.95 3.97
N ILE A 212 15.36 3.09 3.72
CA ILE A 212 14.78 4.35 3.26
C ILE A 212 14.53 5.25 4.48
N LYS A 213 15.10 6.46 4.47
CA LYS A 213 14.92 7.50 5.52
C LYS A 213 15.19 6.98 6.94
N GLN A 214 16.24 6.18 7.13
CA GLN A 214 16.59 5.53 8.40
C GLN A 214 16.70 6.50 9.59
N GLU A 215 17.32 7.66 9.42
CA GLU A 215 17.46 8.65 10.51
C GLU A 215 16.10 9.17 10.98
N ALA A 216 15.20 9.50 10.04
CA ALA A 216 13.84 9.94 10.35
C ALA A 216 13.07 8.85 11.10
N ARG A 217 13.22 7.59 10.67
CA ARG A 217 12.62 6.42 11.34
C ARG A 217 13.05 6.33 12.80
N ILE A 218 14.35 6.47 13.08
CA ILE A 218 14.91 6.39 14.44
C ILE A 218 14.40 7.54 15.31
N ILE A 219 14.36 8.76 14.77
CA ILE A 219 13.87 9.95 15.48
C ILE A 219 12.39 9.76 15.84
N ASP A 220 11.57 9.31 14.88
CA ASP A 220 10.14 9.12 15.09
C ASP A 220 9.85 8.02 16.11
N LEU A 221 10.55 6.87 16.03
CA LEU A 221 10.36 5.77 16.98
C LEU A 221 10.72 6.18 18.41
N LYS A 222 11.78 6.98 18.58
CA LYS A 222 12.15 7.58 19.88
C LYS A 222 11.05 8.52 20.39
N ARG A 223 10.53 9.40 19.52
CA ARG A 223 9.47 10.35 19.89
C ARG A 223 8.19 9.63 20.33
N GLU A 224 7.76 8.62 19.59
CA GLU A 224 6.55 7.84 19.90
C GLU A 224 6.69 7.10 21.23
N THR A 225 7.82 6.41 21.42
CA THR A 225 8.09 5.69 22.66
C THR A 225 8.09 6.63 23.86
N LEU A 226 8.69 7.82 23.74
CA LEU A 226 8.65 8.84 24.80
C LEU A 226 7.25 9.37 25.07
N SER A 227 6.40 9.53 24.05
CA SER A 227 5.01 9.96 24.22
C SER A 227 4.21 8.93 24.99
N THR A 228 4.30 7.65 24.59
CA THR A 228 3.61 6.56 25.26
C THR A 228 4.09 6.42 26.71
N LEU A 229 5.39 6.51 26.99
CA LEU A 229 5.88 6.43 28.37
C LEU A 229 5.35 7.56 29.27
N LYS A 230 5.15 8.77 28.73
CA LYS A 230 4.56 9.90 29.47
C LYS A 230 3.07 9.75 29.74
N GLU A 231 2.34 9.07 28.85
CA GLU A 231 0.92 8.77 29.08
C GLU A 231 0.71 7.74 30.20
N TRP A 232 1.76 6.99 30.54
CA TRP A 232 1.73 5.92 31.55
C TRP A 232 2.36 6.36 32.90
N SER A 233 2.87 7.59 32.98
CA SER A 233 3.45 8.21 34.19
C SER A 233 2.50 9.26 34.77
#